data_AF-A0AAV6FQA9-F1
#
_entry.id   AF-A0AAV6FQA9-F1
#
_cell.length_a   1.000
_cell.length_b   1.000
_cell.length_c   1.000
_cell.angle_alpha   90.00
_cell.angle_beta   90.00
_cell.angle_gamma   90.00
#
_symmetry.space_group_name_H-M   'P 1'
#
loop_
_entity.id
_entity.type
_entity.pdbx_description
1 polymer ?
#
loop_
_entity_poly.entity_id
_entity_poly.type
_entity_poly.pdbx_seq_one_letter_code
_entity_poly.pdbx_strand_id
1 'polypeptide(L)'
;MDGLKMLNMTQCINIIVLADHGMEEISCARKEALEDMIGDISNLFVNEGPFGRIRTKNNDQPLDSAALVTNMTCRSPSQKIKPYLKAHLPKRFHFANSRRIEDVTVMVEPKWLFERKPGSLTGCAGGTHGYDNDVYSMQAMFLSYGPKFLSQTEVEPFSNVEVYNLMCDLLEISPAINNGTHGSMNHLLRKPWFTPQHPAEQVGPGQCPLLTLNPGDELGCECPALATSNLNSRLNLTAIQVSATEKQHMPFGRPRLLQSGADYCLLHHQGFVSGYSKASLMPMWSSFTVEKPASEDPLPEVIENCLRADVRLPANQSARCNEYATAAGNITPAFLYPPNLNQSADEQYDALTMSNVVPMYQQFKRIWGYFQAVLLRKYALQYNGVNAVAGPVFDYNYDGLYDSADQIQQHVSGKRIPVPTHYFVVLTSCKNSTEPVVSCQGELQTVSFLVPHRPDNSESCSSSLPESQWVEDLIWFHQSRVRDVELITGLDFYQESSRPIPELLRVKTRPTAAIHRKT
;
A
#
# COMPACT_ATOMS: atom_id res chain seq x y z
N MET A 1 41.12 8.50 9.85
CA MET A 1 41.14 9.96 9.56
C MET A 1 42.55 10.55 9.60
N ASP A 2 43.41 10.19 10.56
CA ASP A 2 44.76 10.76 10.67
C ASP A 2 45.63 10.57 9.43
N GLY A 3 45.58 9.38 8.80
CA GLY A 3 46.29 9.15 7.53
C GLY A 3 45.84 10.09 6.41
N LEU A 4 44.53 10.34 6.27
CA LEU A 4 44.02 11.32 5.30
C LEU A 4 44.47 12.74 5.63
N LYS A 5 44.57 13.08 6.92
CA LYS A 5 45.06 14.39 7.36
C LYS A 5 46.53 14.57 7.00
N MET A 6 47.37 13.55 7.23
CA MET A 6 48.79 13.57 6.86
C MET A 6 48.99 13.75 5.35
N LEU A 7 48.08 13.23 4.53
CA LEU A 7 48.11 13.36 3.08
C LEU A 7 47.41 14.64 2.56
N ASN A 8 46.93 15.53 3.44
CA ASN A 8 46.13 16.71 3.08
C ASN A 8 44.85 16.38 2.27
N MET A 9 44.25 15.21 2.48
CA MET A 9 43.09 14.72 1.73
C MET A 9 41.76 14.83 2.49
N THR A 10 41.75 15.30 3.74
CA THR A 10 40.54 15.40 4.57
C THR A 10 39.48 16.33 3.98
N GLN A 11 39.88 17.33 3.19
CA GLN A 11 38.96 18.24 2.50
C GLN A 11 38.72 17.86 1.03
N CYS A 12 39.25 16.72 0.58
CA CYS A 12 39.14 16.25 -0.81
C CYS A 12 38.25 15.00 -0.94
N ILE A 13 38.33 14.08 0.01
CA ILE A 13 37.64 12.79 -0.07
C ILE A 13 36.20 12.91 0.45
N ASN A 14 35.26 12.29 -0.25
CA ASN A 14 33.92 12.01 0.27
C ASN A 14 33.91 10.61 0.88
N ILE A 15 33.60 10.51 2.16
CA ILE A 15 33.55 9.29 2.95
C ILE A 15 32.10 9.01 3.30
N ILE A 16 31.67 7.77 3.07
CA ILE A 16 30.43 7.21 3.59
C ILE A 16 30.82 6.07 4.55
N VAL A 17 30.37 6.16 5.79
CA VAL A 17 30.50 5.10 6.81
C VAL A 17 29.11 4.57 7.08
N LEU A 18 28.90 3.27 6.88
CA LEU A 18 27.61 2.64 7.09
C LEU A 18 27.76 1.22 7.64
N ALA A 19 26.65 0.63 8.05
CA ALA A 19 26.53 -0.79 8.34
C ALA A 19 25.54 -1.45 7.37
N ASP A 20 25.61 -2.77 7.25
CA ASP A 20 24.67 -3.60 6.50
C ASP A 20 23.35 -3.78 7.23
N HIS A 21 23.40 -4.04 8.55
CA HIS A 21 22.24 -4.20 9.43
C HIS A 21 22.60 -3.96 10.90
N GLY A 22 21.59 -3.94 11.76
CA GLY A 22 21.74 -3.95 13.21
C GLY A 22 21.97 -5.36 13.79
N MET A 23 21.63 -5.53 15.07
CA MET A 23 21.83 -6.76 15.85
C MET A 23 20.80 -6.89 16.98
N GLU A 24 20.32 -8.11 17.23
CA GLU A 24 19.32 -8.43 18.26
C GLU A 24 19.77 -9.60 19.15
N GLU A 25 19.43 -9.56 20.44
CA GLU A 25 19.79 -10.59 21.42
C GLU A 25 18.85 -11.82 21.33
N ILE A 26 19.44 -13.02 21.34
CA ILE A 26 18.73 -14.31 21.24
C ILE A 26 19.01 -15.23 22.41
N SER A 27 18.07 -16.15 22.65
CA SER A 27 18.14 -17.12 23.73
C SER A 27 17.67 -18.49 23.27
N CYS A 28 18.36 -19.55 23.73
CA CYS A 28 17.98 -20.93 23.49
C CYS A 28 16.63 -21.31 24.13
N ALA A 29 16.10 -20.49 25.04
CA ALA A 29 14.77 -20.65 25.61
C ALA A 29 13.65 -20.02 24.75
N ARG A 30 13.99 -19.25 23.70
CA ARG A 30 13.05 -18.55 22.82
C ARG A 30 13.12 -19.12 21.40
N LYS A 31 12.59 -20.33 21.22
CA LYS A 31 12.59 -21.04 19.93
C LYS A 31 11.22 -21.63 19.64
N GLU A 32 10.85 -21.64 18.36
CA GLU A 32 9.66 -22.28 17.82
C GLU A 32 10.10 -23.35 16.83
N ALA A 33 9.69 -24.61 17.05
CA ALA A 33 10.11 -25.73 16.22
C ALA A 33 9.01 -26.15 15.24
N LEU A 34 9.38 -26.36 13.97
CA LEU A 34 8.44 -26.83 12.94
C LEU A 34 7.86 -28.22 13.27
N GLU A 35 8.69 -29.16 13.72
CA GLU A 35 8.28 -30.53 14.09
C GLU A 35 7.15 -30.54 15.13
N ASP A 36 7.20 -29.63 16.12
CA ASP A 36 6.16 -29.52 17.16
C ASP A 36 4.81 -29.03 16.58
N MET A 37 4.82 -28.31 15.46
CA MET A 37 3.62 -27.74 14.85
C MET A 37 2.94 -28.72 13.89
N ILE A 38 3.73 -29.43 13.08
CA ILE A 38 3.22 -30.22 11.95
C ILE A 38 3.57 -31.72 11.99
N GLY A 39 4.40 -32.17 12.92
CA GLY A 39 4.82 -33.56 13.02
C GLY A 39 5.90 -33.93 11.99
N ASP A 40 5.58 -34.79 11.02
CA ASP A 40 6.58 -35.33 10.08
C ASP A 40 7.20 -34.24 9.18
N ILE A 41 8.50 -34.03 9.38
CA ILE A 41 9.35 -33.07 8.67
C ILE A 41 10.48 -33.77 7.90
N SER A 42 10.38 -35.08 7.67
CA SER A 42 11.45 -35.91 7.11
C SER A 42 11.88 -35.46 5.71
N ASN A 43 10.93 -35.04 4.88
CA ASN A 43 11.16 -34.57 3.51
C ASN A 43 11.51 -33.07 3.39
N LEU A 44 11.41 -32.30 4.48
CA LEU A 44 11.61 -30.85 4.44
C LEU A 44 13.08 -30.46 4.68
N PHE A 45 13.54 -29.42 3.99
CA PHE A 45 14.73 -28.66 4.31
C PHE A 45 14.28 -27.28 4.82
N VAL A 46 14.81 -26.88 5.96
CA VAL A 46 14.43 -25.64 6.65
C VAL A 46 15.68 -24.79 6.80
N ASN A 47 15.65 -23.59 6.24
CA ASN A 47 16.56 -22.54 6.65
C ASN A 47 16.05 -22.02 8.00
N GLU A 48 16.82 -22.25 9.05
CA GLU A 48 16.49 -21.90 10.44
C GLU A 48 16.98 -20.49 10.78
N GLY A 49 16.54 -19.95 11.93
CA GLY A 49 17.04 -18.70 12.49
C GLY A 49 15.95 -17.61 12.60
N PRO A 50 16.31 -16.32 12.43
CA PRO A 50 15.41 -15.18 12.64
C PRO A 50 14.44 -14.91 11.47
N PHE A 51 14.64 -15.57 10.33
CA PHE A 51 13.72 -15.57 9.21
C PHE A 51 13.78 -16.92 8.50
N GLY A 52 12.73 -17.72 8.67
CA GLY A 52 12.69 -19.09 8.19
C GLY A 52 12.28 -19.21 6.73
N ARG A 53 12.78 -20.23 6.04
CA ARG A 53 12.35 -20.60 4.68
C ARG A 53 12.33 -22.11 4.51
N ILE A 54 11.28 -22.64 3.89
CA ILE A 54 11.04 -24.09 3.83
C ILE A 54 10.92 -24.55 2.38
N ARG A 55 11.64 -25.60 2.03
CA ARG A 55 11.53 -26.33 0.75
C ARG A 55 11.60 -27.82 0.98
N THR A 56 11.36 -28.60 -0.07
CA THR A 56 11.66 -30.04 -0.06
C THR A 56 13.17 -30.28 -0.12
N LYS A 57 13.64 -31.37 0.50
CA LYS A 57 15.03 -31.85 0.34
C LYS A 57 15.32 -32.27 -1.08
N ASN A 58 14.34 -32.90 -1.72
CA ASN A 58 14.40 -33.27 -3.13
C ASN A 58 13.67 -32.21 -3.96
N ASN A 59 14.43 -31.46 -4.76
CA ASN A 59 13.89 -30.37 -5.59
C ASN A 59 12.90 -30.87 -6.66
N ASP A 60 12.90 -32.17 -6.99
CA ASP A 60 11.98 -32.76 -7.96
C ASP A 60 10.61 -33.12 -7.34
N GLN A 61 10.47 -33.03 -6.02
CA GLN A 61 9.19 -33.26 -5.34
C GLN A 61 8.47 -31.93 -5.10
N PRO A 62 7.22 -31.77 -5.59
CA PRO A 62 6.44 -30.57 -5.31
C PRO A 62 6.09 -30.49 -3.82
N LEU A 63 6.17 -29.29 -3.27
CA LEU A 63 5.68 -28.97 -1.93
C LEU A 63 4.27 -28.38 -2.06
N ASP A 64 3.30 -28.91 -1.31
CA ASP A 64 2.04 -28.19 -1.10
C ASP A 64 2.29 -27.05 -0.09
N SER A 65 2.84 -25.96 -0.61
CA SER A 65 3.22 -24.78 0.17
C SER A 65 2.03 -24.14 0.87
N ALA A 66 0.85 -24.16 0.25
CA ALA A 66 -0.36 -23.59 0.82
C ALA A 66 -0.84 -24.41 2.02
N ALA A 67 -0.93 -25.74 1.87
CA ALA A 67 -1.28 -26.63 2.99
C ALA A 67 -0.26 -26.56 4.13
N LEU A 68 1.04 -26.44 3.83
CA LEU A 68 2.07 -26.28 4.85
C LEU A 68 1.88 -24.97 5.65
N VAL A 69 1.65 -23.85 4.97
CA VAL A 69 1.36 -22.57 5.63
C VAL A 69 0.12 -22.71 6.52
N THR A 70 -0.99 -23.25 5.99
CA THR A 70 -2.22 -23.49 6.77
C THR A 70 -1.97 -24.34 8.01
N ASN A 71 -1.17 -25.40 7.91
CA ASN A 71 -0.85 -26.28 9.04
C ASN A 71 0.02 -25.61 10.11
N MET A 72 0.71 -24.51 9.79
CA MET A 72 1.53 -23.72 10.72
C MET A 72 0.81 -22.47 11.24
N THR A 73 -0.29 -22.06 10.62
CA THR A 73 -1.01 -20.81 10.95
C THR A 73 -1.86 -20.98 12.21
N CYS A 74 -1.71 -20.04 13.16
CA CYS A 74 -2.54 -19.92 14.37
C CYS A 74 -2.63 -21.18 15.24
N ARG A 75 -1.50 -21.88 15.44
CA ARG A 75 -1.44 -23.11 16.25
C ARG A 75 -1.52 -22.86 17.74
N SER A 76 -1.11 -21.67 18.18
CA SER A 76 -1.25 -21.21 19.56
C SER A 76 -1.49 -19.70 19.59
N PRO A 77 -2.28 -19.16 20.55
CA PRO A 77 -2.43 -17.72 20.75
C PRO A 77 -1.11 -16.99 21.04
N SER A 78 -0.10 -17.71 21.57
CA SER A 78 1.20 -17.14 21.92
C SER A 78 2.28 -17.38 20.86
N GLN A 79 1.92 -17.90 19.69
CA GLN A 79 2.84 -18.29 18.63
C GLN A 79 3.73 -17.11 18.20
N LYS A 80 5.05 -17.37 18.12
CA LYS A 80 6.08 -16.34 17.85
C LYS A 80 6.62 -16.33 16.44
N ILE A 81 5.96 -17.08 15.56
CA ILE A 81 6.23 -17.10 14.14
C ILE A 81 4.94 -16.88 13.33
N LYS A 82 5.08 -16.34 12.12
CA LYS A 82 3.99 -16.25 11.14
C LYS A 82 4.46 -16.85 9.80
N PRO A 83 3.87 -17.98 9.38
CA PRO A 83 4.17 -18.57 8.08
C PRO A 83 3.45 -17.80 6.97
N TYR A 84 4.12 -17.60 5.83
CA TYR A 84 3.57 -16.97 4.64
C TYR A 84 3.94 -17.74 3.40
N LEU A 85 2.99 -17.83 2.46
CA LEU A 85 3.37 -17.92 1.07
C LEU A 85 4.12 -16.63 0.71
N LYS A 86 5.25 -16.71 0.00
CA LYS A 86 6.07 -15.52 -0.31
C LYS A 86 5.27 -14.39 -0.99
N ALA A 87 4.26 -14.73 -1.79
CA ALA A 87 3.37 -13.78 -2.45
C ALA A 87 2.47 -12.98 -1.49
N HIS A 88 2.26 -13.47 -0.26
CA HIS A 88 1.44 -12.85 0.78
C HIS A 88 2.25 -12.08 1.83
N LEU A 89 3.58 -12.07 1.74
CA LEU A 89 4.40 -11.19 2.58
C LEU A 89 4.06 -9.71 2.30
N PRO A 90 4.19 -8.81 3.29
CA PRO A 90 4.00 -7.39 3.07
C PRO A 90 4.85 -6.89 1.89
N LYS A 91 4.23 -6.16 0.96
CA LYS A 91 4.89 -5.78 -0.30
C LYS A 91 6.13 -4.90 -0.10
N ARG A 92 6.22 -4.17 1.03
CA ARG A 92 7.42 -3.40 1.41
C ARG A 92 8.70 -4.23 1.51
N PHE A 93 8.61 -5.55 1.72
CA PHE A 93 9.78 -6.43 1.77
C PHE A 93 10.43 -6.64 0.40
N HIS A 94 9.66 -6.53 -0.70
CA HIS A 94 10.12 -6.88 -2.06
C HIS A 94 10.82 -8.26 -2.11
N PHE A 95 10.31 -9.23 -1.34
CA PHE A 95 10.95 -10.53 -1.08
C PHE A 95 10.12 -11.72 -1.60
N ALA A 96 9.77 -11.69 -2.90
CA ALA A 96 8.97 -12.75 -3.52
C ALA A 96 9.44 -13.15 -4.92
N ASN A 97 9.78 -12.18 -5.78
CA ASN A 97 10.11 -12.41 -7.19
C ASN A 97 11.54 -12.92 -7.43
N SER A 98 11.82 -14.11 -6.92
CA SER A 98 13.02 -14.86 -7.26
C SER A 98 12.77 -16.35 -7.03
N ARG A 99 13.16 -17.18 -7.99
CA ARG A 99 13.13 -18.65 -7.83
C ARG A 99 13.99 -19.17 -6.68
N ARG A 100 14.91 -18.35 -6.16
CA ARG A 100 15.77 -18.69 -5.02
C ARG A 100 15.09 -18.44 -3.67
N ILE A 101 13.99 -17.70 -3.67
CA ILE A 101 13.15 -17.50 -2.49
C ILE A 101 12.13 -18.64 -2.49
N GLU A 102 12.23 -19.52 -1.50
CA GLU A 102 11.31 -20.61 -1.28
C GLU A 102 9.87 -20.10 -1.14
N ASP A 103 8.90 -20.88 -1.61
CA ASP A 103 7.49 -20.47 -1.61
C ASP A 103 6.92 -20.30 -0.20
N VAL A 104 7.49 -20.99 0.79
CA VAL A 104 7.13 -20.86 2.21
C VAL A 104 8.22 -20.10 2.95
N THR A 105 7.81 -18.97 3.53
CA THR A 105 8.63 -18.11 4.40
C THR A 105 8.03 -18.08 5.80
N VAL A 106 8.84 -17.84 6.81
CA VAL A 106 8.43 -17.83 8.21
C VAL A 106 9.01 -16.59 8.86
N MET A 107 8.16 -15.60 9.11
CA MET A 107 8.54 -14.43 9.88
C MET A 107 8.61 -14.81 11.36
N VAL A 108 9.62 -14.31 12.05
CA VAL A 108 9.86 -14.61 13.46
C VAL A 108 9.82 -13.31 14.25
N GLU A 109 9.16 -13.31 15.41
CA GLU A 109 9.20 -12.16 16.31
C GLU A 109 10.64 -11.87 16.77
N PRO A 110 11.04 -10.59 16.96
CA PRO A 110 12.36 -10.26 17.47
C PRO A 110 12.71 -11.04 18.74
N LYS A 111 13.99 -11.43 18.85
CA LYS A 111 14.55 -12.23 19.95
C LYS A 111 14.18 -13.71 19.98
N TRP A 112 13.23 -14.14 19.14
CA TRP A 112 12.88 -15.55 18.93
C TRP A 112 13.62 -16.12 17.73
N LEU A 113 13.68 -17.45 17.66
CA LEU A 113 14.27 -18.19 16.54
C LEU A 113 13.30 -19.26 16.05
N PHE A 114 13.33 -19.52 14.75
CA PHE A 114 12.64 -20.65 14.14
C PHE A 114 13.63 -21.78 13.90
N GLU A 115 13.30 -22.99 14.36
CA GLU A 115 14.09 -24.18 14.12
C GLU A 115 13.27 -25.30 13.49
N ARG A 116 13.96 -26.22 12.83
CA ARG A 116 13.35 -27.36 12.15
C ARG A 116 12.75 -28.34 13.15
N LYS A 117 13.50 -28.70 14.18
CA LYS A 117 13.09 -29.60 15.26
C LYS A 117 13.71 -29.15 16.58
N PRO A 118 13.17 -29.56 17.73
CA PRO A 118 13.73 -29.18 19.02
C PRO A 118 15.24 -29.45 19.10
N GLY A 119 16.01 -28.37 19.28
CA GLY A 119 17.46 -28.43 19.43
C GLY A 119 18.27 -28.57 18.14
N SER A 120 17.68 -28.48 16.94
CA SER A 120 18.48 -28.46 15.70
C SER A 120 19.26 -27.16 15.51
N LEU A 121 18.76 -26.04 16.02
CA LEU A 121 19.49 -24.77 16.01
C LEU A 121 20.32 -24.62 17.29
N THR A 122 21.62 -24.92 17.19
CA THR A 122 22.57 -24.86 18.32
C THR A 122 23.15 -23.48 18.57
N GLY A 123 23.26 -22.65 17.53
CA GLY A 123 23.68 -21.24 17.61
C GLY A 123 22.55 -20.32 18.10
N CYS A 124 22.00 -20.62 19.29
CA CYS A 124 20.78 -19.99 19.80
C CYS A 124 20.99 -18.96 20.93
N ALA A 125 22.23 -18.63 21.26
CA ALA A 125 22.57 -17.64 22.29
C ALA A 125 23.54 -16.58 21.72
N GLY A 126 23.46 -15.35 22.23
CA GLY A 126 24.28 -14.23 21.76
C GLY A 126 23.47 -13.23 20.94
N GLY A 127 24.04 -12.76 19.82
CA GLY A 127 23.40 -11.84 18.89
C GLY A 127 23.10 -12.47 17.53
N THR A 128 22.00 -12.09 16.90
CA THR A 128 21.67 -12.42 15.51
C THR A 128 21.00 -11.24 14.80
N HIS A 129 20.75 -11.39 13.50
CA HIS A 129 20.10 -10.41 12.65
C HIS A 129 19.37 -11.10 11.49
N GLY A 130 18.50 -10.37 10.79
CA GLY A 130 17.70 -10.89 9.69
C GLY A 130 16.20 -10.94 9.95
N TYR A 131 15.75 -10.37 11.08
CA TYR A 131 14.34 -10.08 11.33
C TYR A 131 13.81 -9.03 10.35
N ASP A 132 12.52 -8.68 10.50
CA ASP A 132 11.89 -7.58 9.80
C ASP A 132 12.73 -6.29 9.87
N ASN A 133 12.98 -5.67 8.71
CA ASN A 133 13.82 -4.48 8.58
C ASN A 133 13.21 -3.21 9.21
N ASP A 134 11.94 -3.24 9.61
CA ASP A 134 11.30 -2.18 10.39
C ASP A 134 11.55 -2.30 11.90
N VAL A 135 12.12 -3.42 12.37
CA VAL A 135 12.49 -3.59 13.77
C VAL A 135 13.67 -2.68 14.08
N TYR A 136 13.54 -1.87 15.15
CA TYR A 136 14.55 -0.89 15.54
C TYR A 136 15.96 -1.48 15.68
N SER A 137 16.08 -2.68 16.27
CA SER A 137 17.38 -3.37 16.43
C SER A 137 18.01 -3.82 15.11
N MET A 138 17.29 -3.83 13.99
CA MET A 138 17.81 -4.13 12.65
C MET A 138 18.27 -2.90 11.88
N GLN A 139 18.02 -1.69 12.38
CA GLN A 139 18.43 -0.46 11.72
C GLN A 139 19.96 -0.30 11.71
N ALA A 140 20.49 0.25 10.62
CA ALA A 140 21.92 0.43 10.40
C ALA A 140 22.35 1.89 10.52
N MET A 141 23.61 2.11 10.89
CA MET A 141 24.19 3.45 10.92
C MET A 141 24.51 3.98 9.52
N PHE A 142 24.46 5.30 9.36
CA PHE A 142 24.97 6.01 8.18
C PHE A 142 25.56 7.35 8.61
N LEU A 143 26.81 7.61 8.22
CA LEU A 143 27.49 8.89 8.36
C LEU A 143 28.17 9.24 7.05
N SER A 144 28.11 10.52 6.69
CA SER A 144 28.79 11.05 5.52
C SER A 144 29.67 12.24 5.91
N TYR A 145 30.82 12.36 5.24
CA TYR A 145 31.76 13.45 5.46
C TYR A 145 32.52 13.74 4.18
N GLY A 146 32.64 15.00 3.78
CA GLY A 146 33.45 15.39 2.65
C GLY A 146 32.98 16.69 2.00
N PRO A 147 33.72 17.17 0.99
CA PRO A 147 33.45 18.46 0.36
C PRO A 147 32.10 18.52 -0.37
N LYS A 148 31.52 17.38 -0.80
CA LYS A 148 30.22 17.37 -1.50
C LYS A 148 29.01 17.28 -0.55
N PHE A 149 29.20 16.81 0.68
CA PHE A 149 28.13 16.68 1.66
C PHE A 149 27.89 17.99 2.41
N LEU A 150 26.63 18.22 2.80
CA LEU A 150 26.31 19.24 3.80
C LEU A 150 27.05 18.93 5.12
N SER A 151 27.37 19.98 5.88
CA SER A 151 28.05 19.86 7.18
C SER A 151 27.08 20.08 8.32
N GLN A 152 27.27 19.36 9.43
CA GLN A 152 26.47 19.50 10.65
C GLN A 152 24.96 19.34 10.37
N THR A 153 24.62 18.34 9.57
CA THR A 153 23.25 18.08 9.15
C THR A 153 22.85 16.69 9.59
N GLU A 154 21.78 16.62 10.38
CA GLU A 154 21.05 15.39 10.67
C GLU A 154 19.95 15.21 9.62
N VAL A 155 19.74 13.99 9.15
CA VAL A 155 18.75 13.67 8.12
C VAL A 155 17.80 12.60 8.62
N GLU A 156 16.57 12.62 8.10
CA GLU A 156 15.57 11.58 8.35
C GLU A 156 16.07 10.20 7.86
N PRO A 157 15.56 9.09 8.42
CA PRO A 157 15.91 7.76 7.95
C PRO A 157 15.58 7.55 6.47
N PHE A 158 16.42 6.76 5.79
CA PHE A 158 16.26 6.38 4.39
C PHE A 158 16.70 4.92 4.19
N SER A 159 16.28 4.30 3.08
CA SER A 159 16.64 2.91 2.75
C SER A 159 18.03 2.82 2.10
N ASN A 160 18.80 1.79 2.43
CA ASN A 160 20.14 1.59 1.89
C ASN A 160 20.19 1.44 0.35
N VAL A 161 19.07 1.07 -0.30
CA VAL A 161 18.94 1.04 -1.76
C VAL A 161 19.19 2.39 -2.43
N GLU A 162 19.02 3.50 -1.70
CA GLU A 162 19.25 4.86 -2.18
C GLU A 162 20.76 5.22 -2.28
N VAL A 163 21.63 4.48 -1.57
CA VAL A 163 23.07 4.78 -1.47
C VAL A 163 23.77 4.65 -2.82
N TYR A 164 23.32 3.74 -3.70
CA TYR A 164 23.93 3.56 -5.03
C TYR A 164 23.83 4.83 -5.90
N ASN A 165 22.64 5.44 -5.97
CA ASN A 165 22.44 6.69 -6.71
C ASN A 165 23.27 7.83 -6.10
N LEU A 166 23.30 7.92 -4.77
CA LEU A 166 24.14 8.89 -4.06
C LEU A 166 25.63 8.75 -4.39
N MET A 167 26.16 7.51 -4.44
CA MET A 167 27.55 7.28 -4.84
C MET A 167 27.81 7.70 -6.28
N CYS A 168 26.87 7.43 -7.20
CA CYS A 168 26.98 7.87 -8.60
C CYS A 168 27.00 9.41 -8.70
N ASP A 169 26.17 10.11 -7.91
CA ASP A 169 26.17 11.58 -7.86
C ASP A 169 27.48 12.15 -7.29
N LEU A 170 28.06 11.52 -6.28
CA LEU A 170 29.35 11.91 -5.72
C LEU A 170 30.51 11.71 -6.72
N LEU A 171 30.39 10.71 -7.57
CA LEU A 171 31.33 10.43 -8.67
C LEU A 171 31.01 11.19 -9.96
N GLU A 172 29.87 11.89 -10.02
CA GLU A 172 29.36 12.60 -11.21
C GLU A 172 29.19 11.68 -12.44
N ILE A 173 28.70 10.46 -12.21
CA ILE A 173 28.41 9.48 -13.26
C ILE A 173 26.92 9.13 -13.28
N SER A 174 26.46 8.59 -14.41
CA SER A 174 25.10 8.08 -14.54
C SER A 174 24.96 6.72 -13.84
N PRO A 175 23.95 6.53 -12.96
CA PRO A 175 23.68 5.23 -12.36
C PRO A 175 23.11 4.24 -13.39
N ALA A 176 23.36 2.95 -13.19
CA ALA A 176 22.62 1.88 -13.87
C ALA A 176 21.18 1.76 -13.31
N ILE A 177 20.30 1.03 -14.00
CA ILE A 177 18.93 0.78 -13.54
C ILE A 177 18.99 0.07 -12.17
N ASN A 178 18.28 0.62 -11.19
CA ASN A 178 18.23 0.14 -9.81
C ASN A 178 16.90 0.53 -9.14
N ASN A 179 16.66 0.08 -7.91
CA ASN A 179 15.42 0.34 -7.18
C ASN A 179 15.42 1.63 -6.35
N GLY A 180 16.56 2.33 -6.23
CA GLY A 180 16.64 3.62 -5.58
C GLY A 180 15.97 4.71 -6.42
N THR A 181 15.41 5.72 -5.76
CA THR A 181 14.73 6.85 -6.40
C THR A 181 15.70 8.02 -6.58
N HIS A 182 16.30 8.14 -7.76
CA HIS A 182 17.34 9.13 -8.04
C HIS A 182 16.85 10.57 -7.75
N GLY A 183 17.57 11.27 -6.87
CA GLY A 183 17.21 12.60 -6.39
C GLY A 183 16.59 12.63 -4.97
N SER A 184 16.13 11.51 -4.42
CA SER A 184 15.61 11.41 -3.04
C SER A 184 16.63 11.88 -2.00
N MET A 185 17.92 11.61 -2.25
CA MET A 185 19.06 11.94 -1.38
C MET A 185 19.71 13.29 -1.69
N ASN A 186 19.15 14.12 -2.58
CA ASN A 186 19.74 15.42 -2.95
C ASN A 186 19.93 16.36 -1.75
N HIS A 187 19.09 16.22 -0.73
CA HIS A 187 19.15 17.01 0.49
C HIS A 187 20.39 16.72 1.36
N LEU A 188 21.22 15.72 1.02
CA LEU A 188 22.53 15.48 1.67
C LEU A 188 23.66 16.28 1.00
N LEU A 189 23.46 16.77 -0.23
CA LEU A 189 24.52 17.32 -1.07
C LEU A 189 24.51 18.85 -1.07
N ARG A 190 25.69 19.48 -1.00
CA ARG A 190 25.83 20.95 -1.16
C ARG A 190 25.38 21.42 -2.53
N LYS A 191 25.69 20.63 -3.55
CA LYS A 191 25.31 20.85 -4.95
C LYS A 191 24.93 19.52 -5.57
N PRO A 192 23.63 19.23 -5.74
CA PRO A 192 23.17 18.01 -6.39
C PRO A 192 23.71 17.89 -7.82
N TRP A 193 24.14 16.69 -8.20
CA TRP A 193 24.56 16.37 -9.56
C TRP A 193 23.34 16.20 -10.49
N PHE A 194 22.30 15.54 -9.97
CA PHE A 194 21.07 15.24 -10.69
C PHE A 194 19.89 16.12 -10.24
N THR A 195 19.13 16.63 -11.20
CA THR A 195 17.87 17.35 -10.95
C THR A 195 16.70 16.47 -11.42
N PRO A 196 15.91 15.90 -10.50
CA PRO A 196 14.80 15.03 -10.87
C PRO A 196 13.68 15.81 -11.57
N GLN A 197 12.93 15.11 -12.42
CA GLN A 197 11.73 15.60 -13.09
C GLN A 197 10.57 14.65 -12.82
N HIS A 198 9.33 15.15 -12.90
CA HIS A 198 8.16 14.28 -12.85
C HIS A 198 8.13 13.36 -14.07
N PRO A 199 7.74 12.08 -13.91
CA PRO A 199 7.53 11.21 -15.05
C PRO A 199 6.36 11.73 -15.89
N ALA A 200 6.54 11.72 -17.21
CA ALA A 200 5.49 12.13 -18.14
C ALA A 200 4.34 11.12 -18.13
N GLU A 201 3.12 11.64 -17.98
CA GLU A 201 1.90 10.84 -18.16
C GLU A 201 1.83 10.30 -19.58
N GLN A 202 1.56 9.00 -19.72
CA GLN A 202 1.51 8.36 -21.04
C GLN A 202 0.18 8.61 -21.75
N VAL A 203 -0.92 8.60 -21.01
CA VAL A 203 -2.27 8.83 -21.52
C VAL A 203 -3.04 9.69 -20.52
N GLY A 204 -3.56 10.83 -20.99
CA GLY A 204 -4.44 11.68 -20.19
C GLY A 204 -5.87 11.12 -20.12
N PRO A 205 -6.72 11.63 -19.21
CA PRO A 205 -8.09 11.14 -19.07
C PRO A 205 -8.92 11.47 -20.31
N GLY A 206 -9.69 10.49 -20.77
CA GLY A 206 -10.76 10.67 -21.73
C GLY A 206 -12.00 11.34 -21.10
N GLN A 207 -13.08 11.38 -21.86
CA GLN A 207 -14.35 11.99 -21.42
C GLN A 207 -15.37 10.93 -20.98
N CYS A 208 -16.15 11.29 -19.96
CA CYS A 208 -17.35 10.57 -19.50
C CYS A 208 -18.49 11.58 -19.27
N PRO A 209 -19.06 12.14 -20.35
CA PRO A 209 -20.05 13.21 -20.25
C PRO A 209 -21.39 12.68 -19.73
N LEU A 210 -22.08 13.49 -18.93
CA LEU A 210 -23.47 13.25 -18.58
C LEU A 210 -24.34 13.70 -19.76
N LEU A 211 -24.85 12.74 -20.53
CA LEU A 211 -25.70 13.01 -21.70
C LEU A 211 -27.19 12.95 -21.37
N THR A 212 -27.56 12.11 -20.40
CA THR A 212 -28.95 11.86 -19.96
C THR A 212 -28.95 11.65 -18.46
N LEU A 213 -30.07 11.99 -17.80
CA LEU A 213 -30.29 11.70 -16.38
C LEU A 213 -30.91 10.32 -16.16
N ASN A 214 -31.42 9.69 -17.22
CA ASN A 214 -31.99 8.36 -17.18
C ASN A 214 -30.99 7.36 -17.77
N PRO A 215 -30.65 6.28 -17.05
CA PRO A 215 -29.78 5.25 -17.58
C PRO A 215 -30.49 4.52 -18.73
N GLY A 216 -29.76 4.19 -19.79
CA GLY A 216 -30.28 3.35 -20.88
C GLY A 216 -30.45 1.87 -20.48
N ASP A 217 -29.79 1.44 -19.40
CA ASP A 217 -29.80 0.09 -18.84
C ASP A 217 -29.56 0.22 -17.33
N GLU A 218 -30.40 -0.42 -16.51
CA GLU A 218 -30.33 -0.36 -15.05
C GLU A 218 -29.22 -1.25 -14.45
N LEU A 219 -28.50 -2.02 -15.30
CA LEU A 219 -27.40 -2.91 -14.93
C LEU A 219 -27.80 -4.03 -13.95
N GLY A 220 -29.10 -4.33 -13.87
CA GLY A 220 -29.66 -5.27 -12.91
C GLY A 220 -29.50 -4.82 -11.45
N CYS A 221 -29.36 -3.53 -11.23
CA CYS A 221 -29.21 -2.91 -9.91
C CYS A 221 -30.53 -2.31 -9.44
N GLU A 222 -30.75 -2.27 -8.13
CA GLU A 222 -31.96 -1.72 -7.53
C GLU A 222 -31.62 -0.62 -6.52
N CYS A 223 -32.38 0.49 -6.58
CA CYS A 223 -32.36 1.52 -5.55
C CYS A 223 -33.74 2.15 -5.40
N PRO A 224 -34.50 1.85 -4.33
CA PRO A 224 -35.88 2.33 -4.15
C PRO A 224 -36.02 3.86 -4.19
N ALA A 225 -35.00 4.61 -3.75
CA ALA A 225 -35.01 6.07 -3.72
C ALA A 225 -35.06 6.74 -5.11
N LEU A 226 -34.73 6.01 -6.18
CA LEU A 226 -34.84 6.51 -7.56
C LEU A 226 -36.28 6.77 -7.99
N ALA A 227 -37.25 6.07 -7.39
CA ALA A 227 -38.66 6.24 -7.74
C ALA A 227 -39.24 7.58 -7.27
N THR A 228 -38.60 8.23 -6.30
CA THR A 228 -39.13 9.43 -5.62
C THR A 228 -38.28 10.68 -5.83
N SER A 229 -37.08 10.56 -6.41
CA SER A 229 -36.14 11.69 -6.55
C SER A 229 -35.24 11.55 -7.79
N ASN A 230 -34.89 12.68 -8.42
CA ASN A 230 -33.95 12.71 -9.55
C ASN A 230 -32.49 12.73 -9.06
N LEU A 231 -32.04 11.63 -8.44
CA LEU A 231 -30.72 11.51 -7.84
C LEU A 231 -29.58 11.73 -8.83
N ASN A 232 -29.76 11.38 -10.11
CA ASN A 232 -28.72 11.52 -11.13
C ASN A 232 -28.41 12.98 -11.48
N SER A 233 -29.32 13.92 -11.19
CA SER A 233 -29.06 15.35 -11.37
C SER A 233 -27.89 15.85 -10.49
N ARG A 234 -27.62 15.17 -9.36
CA ARG A 234 -26.49 15.49 -8.48
C ARG A 234 -25.12 15.19 -9.09
N LEU A 235 -25.07 14.30 -10.09
CA LEU A 235 -23.85 13.99 -10.84
C LEU A 235 -23.53 15.04 -11.92
N ASN A 236 -24.43 16.00 -12.16
CA ASN A 236 -24.25 17.07 -13.13
C ASN A 236 -23.64 18.31 -12.46
N LEU A 237 -22.34 18.27 -12.19
CA LEU A 237 -21.62 19.36 -11.54
C LEU A 237 -21.32 20.49 -12.54
N THR A 238 -21.53 21.73 -12.13
CA THR A 238 -21.07 22.92 -12.86
C THR A 238 -19.55 23.03 -12.82
N ALA A 239 -18.95 23.78 -13.75
CA ALA A 239 -17.49 24.00 -13.77
C ALA A 239 -16.93 24.59 -12.44
N ILE A 240 -17.72 25.43 -11.76
CA ILE A 240 -17.36 25.99 -10.44
C ILE A 240 -17.34 24.89 -9.38
N GLN A 241 -18.35 24.01 -9.38
CA GLN A 241 -18.40 22.88 -8.45
C GLN A 241 -17.27 21.88 -8.72
N VAL A 242 -16.98 21.58 -9.99
CA VAL A 242 -15.82 20.77 -10.36
C VAL A 242 -14.55 21.37 -9.79
N SER A 243 -14.27 22.65 -10.05
CA SER A 243 -13.07 23.32 -9.53
C SER A 243 -12.99 23.32 -7.99
N ALA A 244 -14.12 23.51 -7.30
CA ALA A 244 -14.17 23.44 -5.84
C ALA A 244 -13.89 22.02 -5.31
N THR A 245 -14.48 21.00 -5.93
CA THR A 245 -14.22 19.59 -5.62
C THR A 245 -12.75 19.23 -5.85
N GLU A 246 -12.14 19.63 -6.97
CA GLU A 246 -10.74 19.34 -7.25
C GLU A 246 -9.81 20.02 -6.23
N LYS A 247 -10.10 21.27 -5.86
CA LYS A 247 -9.34 21.98 -4.83
C LYS A 247 -9.41 21.29 -3.46
N GLN A 248 -10.57 20.76 -3.08
CA GLN A 248 -10.78 20.10 -1.79
C GLN A 248 -10.20 18.68 -1.77
N HIS A 249 -10.43 17.91 -2.83
CA HIS A 249 -10.23 16.46 -2.86
C HIS A 249 -9.02 16.01 -3.68
N MET A 250 -8.38 16.91 -4.41
CA MET A 250 -7.10 16.69 -5.09
C MET A 250 -6.12 17.86 -4.82
N PRO A 251 -5.84 18.18 -3.54
CA PRO A 251 -5.01 19.35 -3.18
C PRO A 251 -3.57 19.28 -3.70
N PHE A 252 -3.14 18.12 -4.21
CA PHE A 252 -1.80 17.88 -4.77
C PHE A 252 -1.84 17.43 -6.24
N GLY A 253 -2.99 17.67 -6.90
CA GLY A 253 -3.27 17.20 -8.24
C GLY A 253 -3.80 15.76 -8.27
N ARG A 254 -4.34 15.39 -9.43
CA ARG A 254 -4.79 14.01 -9.67
C ARG A 254 -3.58 13.06 -9.79
N PRO A 255 -3.71 11.79 -9.35
CA PRO A 255 -2.78 10.75 -9.75
C PRO A 255 -2.64 10.69 -11.28
N ARG A 256 -1.40 10.68 -11.77
CA ARG A 256 -1.10 10.50 -13.20
C ARG A 256 -0.91 9.03 -13.52
N LEU A 257 -1.27 8.61 -14.73
CA LEU A 257 -1.12 7.22 -15.14
C LEU A 257 0.11 7.03 -16.04
N LEU A 258 1.04 6.19 -15.59
CA LEU A 258 2.27 5.88 -16.32
C LEU A 258 2.13 4.65 -17.24
N GLN A 259 1.01 3.94 -17.14
CA GLN A 259 0.71 2.79 -18.00
C GLN A 259 0.30 3.26 -19.40
N SER A 260 0.84 2.63 -20.44
CA SER A 260 0.44 2.90 -21.83
C SER A 260 -0.89 2.24 -22.18
N GLY A 261 -1.70 2.87 -23.02
CA GLY A 261 -2.90 2.24 -23.61
C GLY A 261 -4.12 2.14 -22.69
N ALA A 262 -4.10 2.80 -21.54
CA ALA A 262 -5.24 2.83 -20.63
C ALA A 262 -6.37 3.75 -21.15
N ASP A 263 -7.61 3.25 -21.13
CA ASP A 263 -8.83 4.04 -21.39
C ASP A 263 -9.56 4.31 -20.09
N TYR A 264 -9.37 5.52 -19.57
CA TYR A 264 -9.99 5.97 -18.33
C TYR A 264 -10.52 7.39 -18.46
N CYS A 265 -11.40 7.79 -17.55
CA CYS A 265 -11.91 9.15 -17.45
C CYS A 265 -12.00 9.58 -15.99
N LEU A 266 -12.17 10.89 -15.76
CA LEU A 266 -12.43 11.44 -14.44
C LEU A 266 -13.94 11.51 -14.17
N LEU A 267 -14.35 11.08 -12.98
CA LEU A 267 -15.71 11.22 -12.48
C LEU A 267 -15.70 12.12 -11.24
N HIS A 268 -16.25 13.31 -11.38
CA HIS A 268 -16.35 14.29 -10.30
C HIS A 268 -17.65 14.12 -9.52
N HIS A 269 -17.55 14.21 -8.20
CA HIS A 269 -18.67 14.18 -7.25
C HIS A 269 -18.44 15.28 -6.22
N GLN A 270 -19.43 15.63 -5.41
CA GLN A 270 -19.23 16.68 -4.40
C GLN A 270 -18.16 16.28 -3.37
N GLY A 271 -18.18 15.03 -2.88
CA GLY A 271 -17.27 14.55 -1.84
C GLY A 271 -15.99 13.83 -2.31
N PHE A 272 -15.86 13.53 -3.61
CA PHE A 272 -14.69 12.80 -4.13
C PHE A 272 -14.52 12.93 -5.65
N VAL A 273 -13.32 12.60 -6.13
CA VAL A 273 -12.99 12.46 -7.55
C VAL A 273 -12.39 11.08 -7.78
N SER A 274 -12.82 10.37 -8.83
CA SER A 274 -12.25 9.07 -9.19
C SER A 274 -11.75 9.02 -10.63
N GLY A 275 -10.71 8.21 -10.86
CA GLY A 275 -10.26 7.82 -12.19
C GLY A 275 -10.85 6.46 -12.54
N TYR A 276 -11.83 6.41 -13.45
CA TYR A 276 -12.56 5.18 -13.79
C TYR A 276 -11.99 4.49 -15.02
N SER A 277 -11.57 3.23 -14.88
CA SER A 277 -11.11 2.40 -16.00
C SER A 277 -12.29 1.73 -16.70
N LYS A 278 -12.47 2.03 -17.98
CA LYS A 278 -13.52 1.39 -18.80
C LYS A 278 -13.15 -0.05 -19.18
N ALA A 279 -11.87 -0.40 -19.12
CA ALA A 279 -11.39 -1.75 -19.38
C ALA A 279 -11.63 -2.67 -18.17
N SER A 280 -11.30 -2.20 -16.97
CA SER A 280 -11.44 -2.97 -15.72
C SER A 280 -12.85 -2.85 -15.10
N LEU A 281 -13.70 -1.97 -15.63
CA LEU A 281 -15.06 -1.71 -15.18
C LEU A 281 -15.15 -1.25 -13.72
N MET A 282 -14.12 -0.57 -13.23
CA MET A 282 -14.01 -0.11 -11.84
C MET A 282 -13.07 1.12 -11.73
N PRO A 283 -13.12 1.87 -10.62
CA PRO A 283 -12.17 2.96 -10.39
C PRO A 283 -10.76 2.42 -10.14
N MET A 284 -9.77 3.00 -10.81
CA MET A 284 -8.33 2.76 -10.57
C MET A 284 -7.86 3.49 -9.30
N TRP A 285 -8.49 4.62 -9.01
CA TRP A 285 -8.27 5.37 -7.78
C TRP A 285 -9.50 6.22 -7.47
N SER A 286 -9.70 6.53 -6.19
CA SER A 286 -10.64 7.51 -5.67
C SER A 286 -9.92 8.40 -4.68
N SER A 287 -10.03 9.72 -4.87
CA SER A 287 -9.40 10.75 -4.06
C SER A 287 -10.46 11.58 -3.33
N PHE A 288 -10.32 11.70 -2.02
CA PHE A 288 -11.24 12.42 -1.15
C PHE A 288 -10.51 12.97 0.07
N THR A 289 -11.13 13.90 0.77
CA THR A 289 -10.51 14.58 1.93
C THR A 289 -11.46 14.49 3.10
N VAL A 290 -10.95 13.97 4.21
CA VAL A 290 -11.65 13.87 5.49
C VAL A 290 -11.15 14.98 6.37
N GLU A 291 -12.00 15.96 6.64
CA GLU A 291 -11.69 17.03 7.58
C GLU A 291 -11.60 16.48 9.02
N LYS A 292 -10.99 17.25 9.92
CA LYS A 292 -10.91 16.88 11.34
C LYS A 292 -12.31 16.74 11.93
N PRO A 293 -12.76 15.54 12.34
CA PRO A 293 -14.09 15.36 12.90
C PRO A 293 -14.18 15.96 14.31
N ALA A 294 -15.40 16.21 14.78
CA ALA A 294 -15.66 16.67 16.15
C ALA A 294 -15.49 15.55 17.20
N SER A 295 -15.71 14.30 16.81
CA SER A 295 -15.59 13.10 17.65
C SER A 295 -15.02 11.91 16.86
N GLU A 296 -14.54 10.90 17.59
CA GLU A 296 -14.09 9.62 17.04
C GLU A 296 -15.22 8.63 16.76
N ASP A 297 -16.49 9.05 16.88
CA ASP A 297 -17.63 8.17 16.64
C ASP A 297 -17.55 7.57 15.22
N PRO A 298 -17.83 6.26 15.05
CA PRO A 298 -17.83 5.63 13.74
C PRO A 298 -18.77 6.32 12.74
N LEU A 299 -18.47 6.19 11.44
CA LEU A 299 -19.42 6.60 10.41
C LEU A 299 -20.74 5.83 10.53
N PRO A 300 -21.90 6.45 10.21
CA PRO A 300 -23.19 5.77 10.20
C PRO A 300 -23.21 4.65 9.16
N GLU A 301 -24.19 3.75 9.23
CA GLU A 301 -24.33 2.69 8.23
C GLU A 301 -24.66 3.26 6.84
N VAL A 302 -24.18 2.56 5.81
CA VAL A 302 -24.49 2.87 4.41
C VAL A 302 -25.93 2.43 4.12
N ILE A 303 -26.66 3.23 3.34
CA ILE A 303 -28.03 2.89 2.90
C ILE A 303 -28.03 1.50 2.24
N GLU A 304 -28.80 0.58 2.83
CA GLU A 304 -28.94 -0.77 2.31
C GLU A 304 -29.78 -0.81 1.02
N ASN A 305 -29.54 -1.84 0.20
CA ASN A 305 -30.34 -2.15 -0.99
C ASN A 305 -30.52 -0.96 -1.96
N CYS A 306 -29.51 -0.09 -2.05
CA CYS A 306 -29.46 0.97 -3.03
C CYS A 306 -28.13 0.96 -3.78
N LEU A 307 -28.19 0.55 -5.04
CA LEU A 307 -27.10 0.66 -6.00
C LEU A 307 -27.69 0.95 -7.38
N ARG A 308 -27.04 1.80 -8.17
CA ARG A 308 -27.54 2.16 -9.51
C ARG A 308 -26.44 2.33 -10.54
N ALA A 309 -26.85 2.33 -11.81
CA ALA A 309 -25.98 2.70 -12.92
C ALA A 309 -25.48 4.15 -12.78
N ASP A 310 -24.23 4.40 -13.18
CA ASP A 310 -23.72 5.77 -13.35
C ASP A 310 -24.07 6.26 -14.76
N VAL A 311 -24.90 7.28 -14.86
CA VAL A 311 -25.40 7.79 -16.15
C VAL A 311 -24.32 8.44 -17.04
N ARG A 312 -23.12 8.67 -16.51
CA ARG A 312 -21.95 9.14 -17.28
C ARG A 312 -21.23 8.01 -18.02
N LEU A 313 -21.55 6.76 -17.70
CA LEU A 313 -20.92 5.58 -18.26
C LEU A 313 -21.93 4.74 -19.06
N PRO A 314 -21.54 4.25 -20.25
CA PRO A 314 -22.40 3.34 -20.99
C PRO A 314 -22.39 1.94 -20.36
N ALA A 315 -23.46 1.18 -20.60
CA ALA A 315 -23.66 -0.14 -19.99
C ALA A 315 -22.60 -1.19 -20.37
N ASN A 316 -21.98 -1.06 -21.55
CA ASN A 316 -20.90 -1.97 -21.98
C ASN A 316 -19.55 -1.69 -21.31
N GLN A 317 -19.41 -0.52 -20.68
CA GLN A 317 -18.26 -0.05 -19.91
C GLN A 317 -18.56 0.05 -18.41
N SER A 318 -19.64 -0.59 -17.95
CA SER A 318 -20.01 -0.66 -16.53
C SER A 318 -20.12 -2.11 -16.09
N ALA A 319 -19.72 -2.38 -14.85
CA ALA A 319 -20.03 -3.64 -14.17
C ALA A 319 -21.53 -3.73 -13.86
N ARG A 320 -22.07 -4.95 -13.76
CA ARG A 320 -23.50 -5.18 -13.44
C ARG A 320 -23.68 -5.81 -12.06
N CYS A 321 -24.75 -5.45 -11.37
CA CYS A 321 -25.02 -5.99 -10.03
C CYS A 321 -25.23 -7.51 -10.03
N ASN A 322 -25.85 -8.06 -11.08
CA ASN A 322 -26.07 -9.49 -11.22
C ASN A 322 -24.78 -10.32 -11.45
N GLU A 323 -23.70 -9.71 -11.93
CA GLU A 323 -22.40 -10.38 -12.06
C GLU A 323 -21.81 -10.72 -10.69
N TYR A 324 -22.10 -9.91 -9.67
CA TYR A 324 -21.70 -10.15 -8.28
C TYR A 324 -22.62 -11.13 -7.56
N ALA A 325 -23.92 -11.12 -7.85
CA ALA A 325 -24.88 -12.05 -7.23
C ALA A 325 -24.58 -13.52 -7.57
N THR A 326 -23.93 -13.77 -8.70
CA THR A 326 -23.57 -15.11 -9.20
C THR A 326 -22.10 -15.47 -8.94
N ALA A 327 -21.38 -14.65 -8.16
CA ALA A 327 -19.95 -14.81 -7.94
C ALA A 327 -19.58 -16.05 -7.12
N ALA A 328 -18.89 -16.98 -7.79
CA ALA A 328 -18.15 -18.05 -7.14
C ALA A 328 -17.01 -17.45 -6.30
N GLY A 329 -16.79 -17.98 -5.09
CA GLY A 329 -15.66 -17.60 -4.23
C GLY A 329 -15.89 -16.45 -3.24
N ASN A 330 -17.15 -16.17 -2.85
CA ASN A 330 -17.50 -15.17 -1.82
C ASN A 330 -17.01 -13.75 -2.11
N ILE A 331 -16.96 -13.35 -3.39
CA ILE A 331 -16.66 -11.97 -3.81
C ILE A 331 -17.96 -11.18 -3.87
N THR A 332 -17.97 -10.02 -3.22
CA THR A 332 -19.13 -9.14 -3.06
C THR A 332 -18.80 -7.74 -3.57
N PRO A 333 -19.80 -6.94 -3.96
CA PRO A 333 -19.56 -5.54 -4.28
C PRO A 333 -19.22 -4.78 -2.99
N ALA A 334 -18.24 -3.90 -3.08
CA ALA A 334 -17.85 -2.96 -2.04
C ALA A 334 -17.55 -1.59 -2.66
N PHE A 335 -17.45 -0.56 -1.83
CA PHE A 335 -17.25 0.81 -2.28
C PHE A 335 -15.81 1.27 -2.04
N LEU A 336 -15.21 1.88 -3.06
CA LEU A 336 -13.86 2.42 -2.93
C LEU A 336 -13.87 3.73 -2.14
N TYR A 337 -14.78 4.65 -2.47
CA TYR A 337 -15.14 5.79 -1.65
C TYR A 337 -16.25 5.41 -0.65
N PRO A 338 -16.10 5.67 0.66
CA PRO A 338 -17.11 5.37 1.67
C PRO A 338 -18.38 6.23 1.51
N PRO A 339 -19.55 5.67 1.13
CA PRO A 339 -20.76 6.47 0.89
C PRO A 339 -21.26 7.22 2.12
N ASN A 340 -21.02 6.67 3.30
CA ASN A 340 -21.40 7.18 4.61
C ASN A 340 -20.45 8.26 5.18
N LEU A 341 -19.43 8.69 4.43
CA LEU A 341 -18.51 9.75 4.86
C LEU A 341 -19.13 11.15 4.79
N ASN A 342 -20.09 11.34 3.88
CA ASN A 342 -20.70 12.63 3.60
C ASN A 342 -21.62 13.12 4.72
N GLN A 343 -21.81 14.44 4.80
CA GLN A 343 -22.53 15.09 5.90
C GLN A 343 -24.06 14.98 5.77
N SER A 344 -24.59 14.76 4.56
CA SER A 344 -26.02 14.63 4.30
C SER A 344 -26.42 13.26 3.76
N ALA A 345 -27.65 12.81 4.08
CA ALA A 345 -28.21 11.56 3.58
C ALA A 345 -28.28 11.53 2.03
N ASP A 346 -28.51 12.68 1.40
CA ASP A 346 -28.61 12.79 -0.05
C ASP A 346 -27.26 12.65 -0.75
N GLU A 347 -26.18 13.10 -0.13
CA GLU A 347 -24.81 12.96 -0.65
C GLU A 347 -24.32 11.51 -0.66
N GLN A 348 -24.91 10.60 0.14
CA GLN A 348 -24.58 9.18 0.04
C GLN A 348 -24.91 8.65 -1.36
N TYR A 349 -25.99 9.13 -1.98
CA TYR A 349 -26.38 8.69 -3.31
C TYR A 349 -25.34 9.04 -4.38
N ASP A 350 -24.46 10.03 -4.19
CA ASP A 350 -23.39 10.31 -5.14
C ASP A 350 -22.37 9.16 -5.22
N ALA A 351 -22.27 8.36 -4.16
CA ALA A 351 -21.36 7.23 -4.03
C ALA A 351 -22.01 5.85 -4.24
N LEU A 352 -23.35 5.78 -4.24
CA LEU A 352 -24.13 4.55 -4.47
C LEU A 352 -24.33 4.27 -5.97
N THR A 353 -23.25 4.36 -6.74
CA THR A 353 -23.20 4.11 -8.19
C THR A 353 -22.25 2.97 -8.52
N MET A 354 -22.50 2.25 -9.61
CA MET A 354 -21.62 1.17 -10.09
C MET A 354 -20.19 1.65 -10.43
N SER A 355 -20.00 2.94 -10.67
CA SER A 355 -18.68 3.53 -10.92
C SER A 355 -17.78 3.64 -9.67
N ASN A 356 -18.35 3.45 -8.48
CA ASN A 356 -17.63 3.40 -7.20
C ASN A 356 -17.46 1.96 -6.66
N VAL A 357 -17.99 0.96 -7.38
CA VAL A 357 -17.97 -0.43 -6.95
C VAL A 357 -16.67 -1.13 -7.34
N VAL A 358 -16.12 -1.89 -6.41
CA VAL A 358 -14.95 -2.74 -6.58
C VAL A 358 -15.21 -4.16 -6.02
N PRO A 359 -14.61 -5.22 -6.58
CA PRO A 359 -14.84 -6.59 -6.11
C PRO A 359 -14.03 -6.95 -4.86
N MET A 360 -14.71 -7.22 -3.74
CA MET A 360 -14.07 -7.61 -2.49
C MET A 360 -14.54 -8.97 -1.96
N TYR A 361 -13.61 -9.83 -1.57
CA TYR A 361 -13.87 -11.00 -0.74
C TYR A 361 -14.60 -10.58 0.53
N GLN A 362 -15.60 -11.36 0.92
CA GLN A 362 -16.44 -11.06 2.07
C GLN A 362 -15.63 -10.88 3.38
N GLN A 363 -14.57 -11.65 3.58
CA GLN A 363 -13.71 -11.52 4.76
C GLN A 363 -12.85 -10.25 4.73
N PHE A 364 -12.31 -9.90 3.55
CA PHE A 364 -11.59 -8.64 3.37
C PHE A 364 -12.50 -7.41 3.56
N LYS A 365 -13.77 -7.50 3.15
CA LYS A 365 -14.76 -6.42 3.34
C LYS A 365 -14.92 -6.02 4.81
N ARG A 366 -14.66 -6.92 5.77
CA ARG A 366 -14.62 -6.60 7.21
C ARG A 366 -13.45 -5.66 7.57
N ILE A 367 -12.26 -5.94 7.05
CA ILE A 367 -11.06 -5.09 7.18
C ILE A 367 -11.34 -3.71 6.57
N TRP A 368 -11.83 -3.71 5.32
CA TRP A 368 -12.08 -2.49 4.56
C TRP A 368 -13.17 -1.63 5.19
N GLY A 369 -14.28 -2.24 5.61
CA GLY A 369 -15.39 -1.55 6.27
C GLY A 369 -14.95 -0.92 7.60
N TYR A 370 -14.19 -1.64 8.44
CA TYR A 370 -13.66 -1.08 9.68
C TYR A 370 -12.66 0.05 9.42
N PHE A 371 -11.79 -0.09 8.42
CA PHE A 371 -10.89 0.99 8.01
C PHE A 371 -11.65 2.26 7.62
N GLN A 372 -12.64 2.14 6.73
CA GLN A 372 -13.42 3.28 6.26
C GLN A 372 -14.28 3.90 7.36
N ALA A 373 -14.97 3.09 8.17
CA ALA A 373 -15.93 3.57 9.17
C ALA A 373 -15.26 4.11 10.44
N VAL A 374 -14.11 3.57 10.83
CA VAL A 374 -13.46 3.86 12.12
C VAL A 374 -12.08 4.47 11.94
N LEU A 375 -11.15 3.76 11.31
CA LEU A 375 -9.74 4.18 11.28
C LEU A 375 -9.52 5.47 10.49
N LEU A 376 -10.24 5.66 9.39
CA LEU A 376 -10.17 6.87 8.59
C LEU A 376 -10.53 8.12 9.40
N ARG A 377 -11.57 8.06 10.24
CA ARG A 377 -11.96 9.15 11.14
C ARG A 377 -10.94 9.36 12.25
N LYS A 378 -10.45 8.28 12.86
CA LYS A 378 -9.37 8.31 13.85
C LYS A 378 -8.15 9.05 13.28
N TYR A 379 -7.70 8.69 12.08
CA TYR A 379 -6.56 9.35 11.44
C TYR A 379 -6.85 10.80 11.07
N ALA A 380 -8.04 11.11 10.52
CA ALA A 380 -8.44 12.49 10.28
C ALA A 380 -8.39 13.35 11.57
N LEU A 381 -8.78 12.79 12.72
CA LEU A 381 -8.67 13.49 14.00
C LEU A 381 -7.21 13.71 14.42
N GLN A 382 -6.39 12.66 14.36
CA GLN A 382 -4.98 12.68 14.78
C GLN A 382 -4.06 13.55 13.91
N TYR A 383 -4.42 13.74 12.63
CA TYR A 383 -3.60 14.46 11.64
C TYR A 383 -4.19 15.82 11.23
N ASN A 384 -5.23 16.31 11.92
CA ASN A 384 -5.92 17.57 11.59
C ASN A 384 -6.47 17.59 10.15
N GLY A 385 -7.12 16.49 9.78
CA GLY A 385 -7.63 16.21 8.45
C GLY A 385 -6.62 15.47 7.57
N VAL A 386 -7.12 14.57 6.75
CA VAL A 386 -6.32 13.74 5.83
C VAL A 386 -6.92 13.76 4.43
N ASN A 387 -6.07 13.85 3.41
CA ASN A 387 -6.43 13.49 2.05
C ASN A 387 -6.15 12.00 1.88
N ALA A 388 -7.11 11.25 1.34
CA ALA A 388 -7.03 9.82 1.11
C ALA A 388 -7.15 9.55 -0.38
N VAL A 389 -6.21 8.77 -0.92
CA VAL A 389 -6.32 8.16 -2.24
C VAL A 389 -6.31 6.65 -2.07
N ALA A 390 -7.37 5.98 -2.54
CA ALA A 390 -7.50 4.53 -2.44
C ALA A 390 -7.75 3.91 -3.82
N GLY A 391 -7.35 2.66 -4.03
CA GLY A 391 -7.61 1.95 -5.30
C GLY A 391 -7.23 0.47 -5.29
N PRO A 392 -7.65 -0.28 -6.32
CA PRO A 392 -7.26 -1.67 -6.52
C PRO A 392 -5.80 -1.81 -7.00
N VAL A 393 -5.23 -2.99 -6.77
CA VAL A 393 -3.87 -3.36 -7.20
C VAL A 393 -3.88 -4.75 -7.82
N PHE A 394 -3.17 -4.93 -8.94
CA PHE A 394 -3.04 -6.21 -9.63
C PHE A 394 -1.55 -6.58 -9.75
N ASP A 395 -1.14 -7.61 -9.01
CA ASP A 395 0.24 -8.11 -8.91
C ASP A 395 0.21 -9.64 -8.63
N TYR A 396 -0.34 -10.39 -9.59
CA TYR A 396 -0.47 -11.84 -9.58
C TYR A 396 0.86 -12.57 -9.71
N ASN A 397 1.83 -11.93 -10.38
CA ASN A 397 3.18 -12.46 -10.56
C ASN A 397 4.11 -12.12 -9.37
N TYR A 398 3.61 -11.36 -8.38
CA TYR A 398 4.30 -10.95 -7.14
C TYR A 398 5.65 -10.26 -7.37
N ASP A 399 5.79 -9.51 -8.46
CA ASP A 399 6.98 -8.74 -8.83
C ASP A 399 7.03 -7.32 -8.26
N GLY A 400 5.92 -6.87 -7.64
CA GLY A 400 5.81 -5.54 -7.05
C GLY A 400 5.58 -4.43 -8.08
N LEU A 401 5.24 -4.79 -9.32
CA LEU A 401 4.84 -3.90 -10.39
C LEU A 401 3.37 -4.15 -10.75
N TYR A 402 2.77 -3.20 -11.47
CA TYR A 402 1.42 -3.39 -12.00
C TYR A 402 1.41 -4.46 -13.10
N ASP A 403 0.39 -5.32 -13.08
CA ASP A 403 0.17 -6.33 -14.12
C ASP A 403 -0.46 -5.74 -15.39
N SER A 404 -0.05 -6.29 -16.54
CA SER A 404 -0.80 -6.18 -17.79
C SER A 404 -2.05 -7.08 -17.79
N ALA A 405 -2.96 -6.85 -18.73
CA ALA A 405 -4.20 -7.62 -18.83
C ALA A 405 -3.97 -9.15 -18.95
N ASP A 406 -2.91 -9.58 -19.64
CA ASP A 406 -2.58 -11.00 -19.83
C ASP A 406 -1.98 -11.64 -18.57
N GLN A 407 -1.47 -10.84 -17.63
CA GLN A 407 -0.93 -11.32 -16.35
C GLN A 407 -2.03 -11.49 -15.29
N ILE A 408 -3.19 -10.87 -15.45
CA ILE A 408 -4.32 -10.96 -14.52
C ILE A 408 -5.00 -12.33 -14.64
N GLN A 409 -5.01 -13.09 -13.54
CA GLN A 409 -5.43 -14.50 -13.59
C GLN A 409 -6.87 -14.74 -13.15
N GLN A 410 -7.47 -13.84 -12.34
CA GLN A 410 -8.78 -14.07 -11.73
C GLN A 410 -9.74 -12.93 -12.01
N HIS A 411 -10.98 -13.31 -12.30
CA HIS A 411 -12.07 -12.39 -12.60
C HIS A 411 -13.36 -12.82 -11.88
N VAL A 412 -14.21 -11.86 -11.54
CA VAL A 412 -15.51 -12.10 -10.88
C VAL A 412 -16.37 -13.01 -11.76
N SER A 413 -16.76 -14.19 -11.25
CA SER A 413 -17.61 -15.14 -11.98
C SER A 413 -17.08 -15.57 -13.35
N GLY A 414 -15.76 -15.48 -13.59
CA GLY A 414 -15.17 -15.67 -14.92
C GLY A 414 -15.59 -14.64 -15.97
N LYS A 415 -16.09 -13.47 -15.52
CA LYS A 415 -16.48 -12.32 -16.36
C LYS A 415 -15.26 -11.42 -16.62
N ARG A 416 -15.51 -10.20 -17.09
CA ARG A 416 -14.46 -9.22 -17.46
C ARG A 416 -13.93 -8.38 -16.29
N ILE A 417 -14.49 -8.52 -15.10
CA ILE A 417 -14.13 -7.70 -13.93
C ILE A 417 -12.95 -8.38 -13.22
N PRO A 418 -11.72 -7.83 -13.28
CA PRO A 418 -10.56 -8.43 -12.65
C PRO A 418 -10.67 -8.37 -11.12
N VAL A 419 -10.12 -9.35 -10.41
CA VAL A 419 -10.09 -9.37 -8.95
C VAL A 419 -8.77 -8.74 -8.47
N PRO A 420 -8.77 -7.67 -7.65
CA PRO A 420 -7.53 -7.11 -7.14
C PRO A 420 -6.78 -8.12 -6.27
N THR A 421 -5.46 -8.11 -6.33
CA THR A 421 -4.60 -8.86 -5.40
C THR A 421 -4.42 -8.13 -4.08
N HIS A 422 -4.45 -6.79 -4.12
CA HIS A 422 -4.35 -5.91 -2.96
C HIS A 422 -5.26 -4.69 -3.17
N TYR A 423 -5.50 -3.95 -2.08
CA TYR A 423 -6.00 -2.58 -2.15
C TYR A 423 -4.99 -1.64 -1.52
N PHE A 424 -4.75 -0.51 -2.18
CA PHE A 424 -3.90 0.53 -1.64
C PHE A 424 -4.72 1.63 -0.96
N VAL A 425 -4.12 2.26 0.04
CA VAL A 425 -4.57 3.55 0.58
C VAL A 425 -3.35 4.42 0.83
N VAL A 426 -3.35 5.65 0.33
CA VAL A 426 -2.36 6.69 0.62
C VAL A 426 -3.06 7.80 1.39
N LEU A 427 -2.74 7.91 2.68
CA LEU A 427 -3.16 9.00 3.54
C LEU A 427 -2.09 10.08 3.53
N THR A 428 -2.48 11.31 3.24
CA THR A 428 -1.59 12.48 3.21
C THR A 428 -2.13 13.54 4.17
N SER A 429 -1.25 14.11 4.98
CA SER A 429 -1.54 15.22 5.89
C SER A 429 -0.39 16.23 5.88
N CYS A 430 -0.57 17.35 6.56
CA CYS A 430 0.54 18.27 6.80
C CYS A 430 1.45 17.73 7.91
N LYS A 431 2.78 17.86 7.76
CA LYS A 431 3.73 17.53 8.84
C LYS A 431 3.56 18.50 10.02
N ASN A 432 3.22 19.76 9.73
CA ASN A 432 2.77 20.71 10.74
C ASN A 432 1.32 20.38 11.15
N SER A 433 1.12 19.77 12.32
CA SER A 433 -0.18 19.31 12.78
C SER A 433 -1.20 20.42 13.07
N THR A 434 -0.79 21.69 13.07
CA THR A 434 -1.70 22.83 13.23
C THR A 434 -2.39 23.24 11.93
N GLU A 435 -1.87 22.81 10.78
CA GLU A 435 -2.40 23.11 9.46
C GLU A 435 -3.21 21.94 8.89
N PRO A 436 -4.41 22.19 8.35
CA PRO A 436 -5.15 21.15 7.64
C PRO A 436 -4.50 20.83 6.29
N VAL A 437 -4.67 19.59 5.83
CA VAL A 437 -4.04 19.08 4.61
C VAL A 437 -4.26 19.96 3.37
N VAL A 438 -5.47 20.50 3.20
CA VAL A 438 -5.86 21.33 2.04
C VAL A 438 -5.16 22.68 1.99
N SER A 439 -4.68 23.17 3.14
CA SER A 439 -3.98 24.46 3.25
C SER A 439 -2.48 24.29 3.43
N CYS A 440 -1.98 23.05 3.52
CA CYS A 440 -0.60 22.76 3.87
C CYS A 440 0.38 23.31 2.83
N GLN A 441 1.23 24.25 3.26
CA GLN A 441 2.33 24.79 2.44
C GLN A 441 3.69 24.15 2.77
N GLY A 442 3.86 23.63 4.00
CA GLY A 442 5.09 23.00 4.48
C GLY A 442 5.25 21.53 4.07
N GLU A 443 6.18 20.80 4.68
CA GLU A 443 6.42 19.39 4.35
C GLU A 443 5.17 18.50 4.54
N LEU A 444 4.98 17.51 3.67
CA LEU A 444 3.93 16.51 3.81
C LEU A 444 4.32 15.37 4.77
N GLN A 445 3.30 14.82 5.43
CA GLN A 445 3.37 13.55 6.13
C GLN A 445 2.46 12.56 5.42
N THR A 446 2.96 11.35 5.18
CA THR A 446 2.22 10.30 4.50
C THR A 446 2.21 9.02 5.31
N VAL A 447 1.10 8.29 5.23
CA VAL A 447 0.99 6.90 5.68
C VAL A 447 0.31 6.14 4.55
N SER A 448 0.93 5.08 4.04
CA SER A 448 0.40 4.28 2.94
C SER A 448 0.35 2.81 3.28
N PHE A 449 -0.65 2.11 2.73
CA PHE A 449 -0.92 0.70 2.98
C PHE A 449 -1.11 -0.04 1.66
N LEU A 450 -0.62 -1.28 1.59
CA LEU A 450 -0.89 -2.24 0.52
C LEU A 450 -1.49 -3.49 1.15
N VAL A 451 -2.80 -3.48 1.38
CA VAL A 451 -3.49 -4.52 2.17
C VAL A 451 -3.84 -5.70 1.26
N PRO A 452 -3.42 -6.94 1.59
CA PRO A 452 -3.66 -8.11 0.73
C PRO A 452 -5.13 -8.47 0.69
N HIS A 453 -5.65 -8.63 -0.53
CA HIS A 453 -7.05 -8.93 -0.78
C HIS A 453 -7.28 -10.44 -0.76
N ARG A 454 -7.52 -10.98 0.43
CA ARG A 454 -7.60 -12.44 0.68
C ARG A 454 -9.03 -12.93 1.00
N PRO A 455 -9.33 -14.20 0.71
CA PRO A 455 -10.64 -14.81 1.01
C PRO A 455 -10.86 -15.09 2.51
N ASP A 456 -9.82 -15.02 3.32
CA ASP A 456 -9.81 -15.27 4.76
C ASP A 456 -8.92 -14.24 5.49
N ASN A 457 -9.10 -14.15 6.81
CA ASN A 457 -8.32 -13.27 7.70
C ASN A 457 -7.39 -14.08 8.63
N SER A 458 -6.93 -15.26 8.19
CA SER A 458 -6.11 -16.17 9.00
C SER A 458 -4.78 -15.55 9.44
N GLU A 459 -4.25 -14.59 8.69
CA GLU A 459 -3.02 -13.86 9.01
C GLU A 459 -3.06 -13.18 10.39
N SER A 460 -4.25 -12.73 10.80
CA SER A 460 -4.42 -12.04 12.08
C SER A 460 -4.54 -12.99 13.26
N CYS A 461 -4.89 -14.26 13.05
CA CYS A 461 -5.25 -15.26 14.07
C CYS A 461 -6.38 -14.89 15.06
N SER A 462 -6.82 -13.64 15.05
CA SER A 462 -7.81 -13.05 15.95
C SER A 462 -9.08 -12.63 15.21
N SER A 463 -9.31 -13.11 13.98
CA SER A 463 -10.42 -12.67 13.13
C SER A 463 -11.81 -13.06 13.65
N SER A 464 -11.88 -13.90 14.68
CA SER A 464 -13.09 -14.21 15.45
C SER A 464 -13.42 -13.16 16.52
N LEU A 465 -12.45 -12.32 16.89
CA LEU A 465 -12.62 -11.19 17.81
C LEU A 465 -13.18 -9.96 17.05
N PRO A 466 -13.71 -8.97 17.77
CA PRO A 466 -14.11 -7.69 17.18
C PRO A 466 -12.97 -7.06 16.38
N GLU A 467 -13.32 -6.44 15.25
CA GLU A 467 -12.39 -5.82 14.30
C GLU A 467 -11.44 -4.81 14.97
N SER A 468 -11.90 -4.13 16.02
CA SER A 468 -11.11 -3.18 16.81
C SER A 468 -9.88 -3.77 17.48
N GLN A 469 -9.79 -5.09 17.63
CA GLN A 469 -8.66 -5.73 18.31
C GLN A 469 -7.55 -6.16 17.36
N TRP A 470 -7.77 -6.14 16.04
CA TRP A 470 -6.81 -6.75 15.11
C TRP A 470 -6.69 -6.06 13.75
N VAL A 471 -7.71 -5.32 13.28
CA VAL A 471 -7.69 -4.73 11.94
C VAL A 471 -6.62 -3.66 11.81
N GLU A 472 -6.51 -2.75 12.79
CA GLU A 472 -5.46 -1.72 12.77
C GLU A 472 -4.07 -2.34 12.78
N ASP A 473 -3.88 -3.40 13.58
CA ASP A 473 -2.61 -4.13 13.63
C ASP A 473 -2.23 -4.76 12.30
N LEU A 474 -3.21 -5.41 11.64
CA LEU A 474 -3.01 -6.00 10.33
C LEU A 474 -2.67 -4.95 9.26
N ILE A 475 -3.43 -3.85 9.21
CA ILE A 475 -3.22 -2.81 8.18
C ILE A 475 -1.85 -2.16 8.32
N TRP A 476 -1.43 -1.85 9.55
CA TRP A 476 -0.10 -1.29 9.80
C TRP A 476 1.03 -2.28 9.57
N PHE A 477 0.79 -3.58 9.76
CA PHE A 477 1.76 -4.58 9.35
C PHE A 477 1.99 -4.58 7.82
N HIS A 478 0.95 -4.25 7.05
CA HIS A 478 0.97 -4.04 5.60
C HIS A 478 1.20 -2.58 5.17
N GLN A 479 1.85 -1.80 6.03
CA GLN A 479 2.33 -0.48 5.65
C GLN A 479 3.32 -0.58 4.47
N SER A 480 3.33 0.45 3.65
CA SER A 480 4.19 0.58 2.46
C SER A 480 4.65 2.02 2.29
N ARG A 481 5.64 2.25 1.43
CA ARG A 481 6.00 3.60 0.97
C ARG A 481 5.02 4.03 -0.12
N VAL A 482 4.84 5.34 -0.32
CA VAL A 482 4.09 5.83 -1.48
C VAL A 482 4.73 5.34 -2.78
N ARG A 483 6.07 5.24 -2.82
CA ARG A 483 6.80 4.68 -3.97
C ARG A 483 6.44 3.23 -4.26
N ASP A 484 6.15 2.41 -3.25
CA ASP A 484 5.71 1.03 -3.47
C ASP A 484 4.32 0.99 -4.10
N VAL A 485 3.42 1.90 -3.67
CA VAL A 485 2.10 2.09 -4.28
C VAL A 485 2.23 2.54 -5.74
N GLU A 486 3.12 3.49 -6.05
CA GLU A 486 3.35 3.95 -7.43
C GLU A 486 3.84 2.83 -8.35
N LEU A 487 4.77 2.00 -7.87
CA LEU A 487 5.32 0.87 -8.63
C LEU A 487 4.23 -0.15 -8.97
N ILE A 488 3.44 -0.56 -7.97
CA ILE A 488 2.47 -1.65 -8.10
C ILE A 488 1.15 -1.21 -8.77
N THR A 489 0.92 0.09 -8.92
CA THR A 489 -0.28 0.63 -9.58
C THR A 489 0.01 1.33 -10.91
N GLY A 490 1.27 1.69 -11.18
CA GLY A 490 1.61 2.54 -12.31
C GLY A 490 1.07 3.97 -12.20
N LEU A 491 0.69 4.41 -11.00
CA LEU A 491 0.31 5.78 -10.72
C LEU A 491 1.54 6.62 -10.31
N ASP A 492 1.48 7.93 -10.52
CA ASP A 492 2.42 8.89 -9.92
C ASP A 492 1.64 9.98 -9.17
N PHE A 493 1.99 10.19 -7.91
CA PHE A 493 1.29 11.13 -7.02
C PHE A 493 2.00 12.49 -6.95
N TYR A 494 1.25 13.51 -6.55
CA TYR A 494 1.74 14.84 -6.15
C TYR A 494 2.35 15.72 -7.26
N GLN A 495 2.08 15.45 -8.54
CA GLN A 495 2.66 16.23 -9.65
C GLN A 495 2.24 17.69 -9.71
N GLU A 496 1.12 18.06 -9.10
CA GLU A 496 0.66 19.46 -9.04
C GLU A 496 0.95 20.10 -7.68
N SER A 497 1.74 19.44 -6.83
CA SER A 497 2.22 20.04 -5.59
C SER A 497 3.19 21.19 -5.89
N SER A 498 3.13 22.26 -5.11
CA SER A 498 4.06 23.39 -5.20
C SER A 498 5.45 23.10 -4.61
N ARG A 499 5.66 21.91 -4.05
CA ARG A 499 6.91 21.53 -3.36
C ARG A 499 8.00 21.13 -4.36
N PRO A 500 9.29 21.31 -4.00
CA PRO A 500 10.39 20.82 -4.81
C PRO A 500 10.32 19.31 -5.04
N ILE A 501 10.59 18.86 -6.27
CA ILE A 501 10.56 17.44 -6.63
C ILE A 501 11.44 16.58 -5.70
N PRO A 502 12.69 16.95 -5.35
CA PRO A 502 13.49 16.17 -4.40
C PRO A 502 12.82 15.96 -3.03
N GLU A 503 12.06 16.95 -2.55
CA GLU A 503 11.30 16.84 -1.30
C GLU A 503 10.16 15.83 -1.46
N LEU A 504 9.42 15.90 -2.57
CA LEU A 504 8.36 14.94 -2.88
C LEU A 504 8.92 13.51 -3.01
N LEU A 505 10.08 13.33 -3.66
CA LEU A 505 10.73 12.02 -3.74
C LEU A 505 11.10 11.49 -2.34
N ARG A 506 11.64 12.34 -1.46
CA ARG A 506 11.92 11.97 -0.07
C ARG A 506 10.67 11.54 0.69
N VAL A 507 9.55 12.25 0.51
CA VAL A 507 8.25 11.86 1.08
C VAL A 507 7.82 10.50 0.52
N LYS A 508 7.94 10.31 -0.81
CA LYS A 508 7.54 9.07 -1.48
C LYS A 508 8.38 7.86 -1.05
N THR A 509 9.66 8.05 -0.71
CA THR A 509 10.59 6.98 -0.32
C THR A 509 10.80 6.83 1.18
N ARG A 510 10.14 7.63 2.02
CA ARG A 510 10.30 7.56 3.48
C ARG A 510 10.08 6.12 3.96
N PRO A 511 11.08 5.47 4.59
CA PRO A 511 10.96 4.09 5.03
C PRO A 511 9.78 3.91 5.99
N THR A 512 9.13 2.75 5.94
CA THR A 512 8.02 2.41 6.84
C THR A 512 8.47 2.38 8.30
N ALA A 513 9.71 1.94 8.57
CA ALA A 513 10.39 2.05 9.86
C ALA A 513 10.43 3.47 10.47
N ALA A 514 10.29 4.53 9.67
CA ALA A 514 10.31 5.93 10.12
C ALA A 514 8.90 6.53 10.28
N ILE A 515 7.85 5.74 10.05
CA ILE A 515 6.46 6.19 10.10
C ILE A 515 5.74 5.35 11.15
N HIS A 516 5.47 5.96 12.30
CA HIS A 516 4.86 5.27 13.43
C HIS A 516 3.42 5.68 13.64
N ARG A 517 2.65 4.79 14.27
CA ARG A 517 1.33 5.12 14.81
C ARG A 517 1.45 6.23 15.84
N LYS A 518 0.57 7.24 15.74
CA LYS A 518 0.32 8.16 16.84
C LYS A 518 -0.46 7.42 17.91
N THR A 519 0.16 7.25 19.07
CA THR A 519 -0.45 6.68 20.28
C THR A 519 -1.33 7.67 21.00
#